data_AF-A0A412HAT1-F1
#
_entry.id   AF-A0A412HAT1-F1
#
_cell.length_a   1.000
_cell.length_b   1.000
_cell.length_c   1.000
_cell.angle_alpha   90.00
_cell.angle_beta   90.00
_cell.angle_gamma   90.00
#
_symmetry.space_group_name_H-M   'P 1'
#
loop_
_entity.id
_entity.type
_entity.pdbx_description
1 polymer ?
#
loop_
_entity_poly.entity_id
_entity_poly.type
_entity_poly.pdbx_seq_one_letter_code
_entity_poly.pdbx_strand_id
1 'polypeptide(L)'
;MTMRATEASKKLDELYSELESVRGMSESEVCSKYNADCKQDIEDIIEEEIEALKSYDCDDYGEDDGMDYINLQLSQGLPVIRW
;
A
#
# COMPACT_ATOMS: atom_id res chain seq x y z
N MET A 1 14.28 -1.78 0.10
CA MET A 1 14.03 -0.32 -0.01
C MET A 1 12.58 -0.13 0.41
N THR A 2 12.33 0.45 1.58
CA THR A 2 10.97 0.75 2.04
C THR A 2 10.43 1.92 1.23
N MET A 3 9.38 1.69 0.43
CA MET A 3 8.59 2.80 -0.13
C MET A 3 7.93 3.53 1.03
N ARG A 4 8.04 4.86 1.08
CA ARG A 4 7.39 5.62 2.15
C ARG A 4 5.87 5.52 1.99
N ALA A 5 5.11 5.37 3.07
CA ALA A 5 3.64 5.29 3.05
C ALA A 5 2.97 6.41 2.22
N THR A 6 3.59 7.60 2.17
CA THR A 6 3.14 8.73 1.33
C THR A 6 3.31 8.50 -0.17
N GLU A 7 4.33 7.75 -0.57
CA GLU A 7 4.58 7.37 -1.97
C GLU A 7 3.68 6.20 -2.39
N ALA A 8 3.45 5.24 -1.48
CA ALA A 8 2.49 4.16 -1.68
C ALA A 8 1.08 4.71 -1.91
N SER A 9 0.61 5.62 -1.04
CA SER A 9 -0.70 6.28 -1.20
C SER A 9 -0.85 7.03 -2.53
N LYS A 10 0.20 7.73 -3.00
CA LYS A 10 0.16 8.43 -4.30
C LYS A 10 0.06 7.46 -5.47
N LYS A 11 0.84 6.38 -5.46
CA LYS A 11 0.76 5.33 -6.47
C LYS A 11 -0.62 4.68 -6.49
N LEU A 12 -1.22 4.47 -5.32
CA LEU A 12 -2.56 3.92 -5.18
C LEU A 12 -3.62 4.83 -5.83
N ASP A 13 -3.50 6.15 -5.62
CA ASP A 13 -4.36 7.15 -6.24
C ASP A 13 -4.19 7.18 -7.78
N GLU A 14 -2.95 7.08 -8.26
CA GLU A 14 -2.65 6.95 -9.70
C GLU A 14 -3.27 5.69 -10.31
N LEU A 15 -3.14 4.53 -9.65
CA LEU A 15 -3.73 3.27 -10.11
C LEU A 15 -5.27 3.32 -10.12
N TYR A 16 -5.89 3.94 -9.13
CA TYR A 16 -7.34 4.16 -9.14
C TYR A 16 -7.79 5.06 -10.28
N SER A 17 -7.03 6.13 -10.57
CA SER A 17 -7.29 7.01 -11.70
C SER A 17 -7.14 6.29 -13.04
N GLU A 18 -6.13 5.44 -13.15
CA GLU A 18 -5.91 4.60 -14.33
C GLU A 18 -7.04 3.58 -14.52
N LEU A 19 -7.49 2.93 -13.45
CA LEU A 19 -8.62 2.00 -13.46
C LEU A 19 -9.90 2.69 -13.91
N GLU A 20 -10.19 3.90 -13.40
CA GLU A 20 -11.35 4.70 -13.82
C GLU A 20 -11.27 5.06 -15.32
N SER A 21 -10.07 5.42 -15.79
CA SER A 21 -9.83 5.69 -17.22
C SER A 21 -10.05 4.44 -18.08
N VAL A 22 -9.54 3.29 -17.66
CA VAL A 22 -9.74 1.99 -18.33
C VAL A 22 -11.22 1.62 -18.35
N ARG A 23 -11.94 1.81 -17.24
CA ARG A 23 -13.39 1.57 -17.16
C ARG A 23 -14.18 2.49 -18.08
N GLY A 24 -13.78 3.75 -18.22
CA GLY A 24 -14.39 4.72 -19.14
C GLY A 24 -14.06 4.48 -20.63
N MET A 25 -12.91 3.86 -20.94
CA MET A 25 -12.52 3.52 -22.31
C MET A 25 -13.24 2.28 -22.83
N SER A 26 -13.41 2.21 -24.15
CA SER A 26 -13.92 1.01 -24.82
C SER A 26 -12.90 -0.12 -24.79
N GLU A 27 -13.35 -1.37 -24.80
CA GLU A 27 -12.47 -2.54 -24.74
C GLU A 27 -11.44 -2.55 -25.89
N SER A 28 -11.82 -2.12 -27.09
CA SER A 28 -10.89 -1.99 -28.23
C SER A 28 -9.77 -0.98 -27.97
N GLU A 29 -10.04 0.11 -27.25
CA GLU A 29 -9.03 1.12 -26.93
C GLU A 29 -8.09 0.61 -25.83
N VAL A 30 -8.63 -0.08 -24.82
CA VAL A 30 -7.84 -0.69 -23.74
C VAL A 30 -6.93 -1.78 -24.32
N CYS A 31 -7.49 -2.72 -25.08
CA CYS A 31 -6.72 -3.76 -25.75
C CYS A 31 -5.65 -3.18 -26.68
N SER A 32 -5.95 -2.11 -27.43
CA SER A 32 -4.96 -1.47 -28.29
C SER A 32 -3.86 -0.74 -27.53
N LYS A 33 -4.16 -0.14 -26.37
CA LYS A 33 -3.22 0.66 -25.58
C LYS A 33 -2.29 -0.21 -24.73
N TYR A 34 -2.86 -1.24 -24.09
CA TYR A 34 -2.14 -2.14 -23.20
C TYR A 34 -1.73 -3.46 -23.86
N ASN A 35 -2.11 -3.66 -25.13
CA ASN A 35 -1.83 -4.89 -25.88
C ASN A 35 -2.33 -6.15 -25.16
N ALA A 36 -3.52 -6.06 -24.56
CA ALA A 36 -4.19 -7.16 -23.86
C ALA A 36 -5.27 -7.79 -24.73
N ASP A 37 -5.58 -9.06 -24.45
CA ASP A 37 -6.61 -9.80 -25.17
C ASP A 37 -8.03 -9.39 -24.73
N CYS A 38 -8.21 -9.00 -23.46
CA CYS A 38 -9.47 -8.52 -22.91
C CYS A 38 -9.26 -7.31 -22.00
N LYS A 39 -10.26 -6.43 -21.91
CA LYS A 39 -10.24 -5.31 -20.94
C LYS A 39 -10.22 -5.80 -19.49
N GLN A 40 -10.87 -6.94 -19.24
CA GLN A 40 -10.92 -7.59 -17.94
C GLN A 40 -9.52 -7.90 -17.40
N ASP A 41 -8.60 -8.39 -18.24
CA ASP A 41 -7.24 -8.73 -17.81
C ASP A 41 -6.49 -7.49 -17.29
N ILE A 42 -6.71 -6.32 -17.90
CA ILE A 42 -6.10 -5.07 -17.46
C ILE A 42 -6.72 -4.58 -16.15
N GLU A 43 -8.04 -4.71 -16.00
CA GLU A 43 -8.70 -4.38 -14.73
C GLU A 43 -8.20 -5.28 -13.60
N ASP A 44 -8.08 -6.60 -13.83
CA ASP A 44 -7.60 -7.56 -12.84
C ASP A 44 -6.14 -7.28 -12.43
N ILE A 45 -5.26 -6.96 -13.39
CA ILE A 45 -3.86 -6.60 -13.09
C ILE A 45 -3.78 -5.34 -12.22
N ILE A 46 -4.57 -4.31 -12.54
CA ILE A 46 -4.56 -3.05 -11.78
C ILE A 46 -5.14 -3.29 -10.36
N GLU A 47 -6.20 -4.09 -10.23
CA GLU A 47 -6.76 -4.44 -8.92
C GLU A 47 -5.79 -5.27 -8.06
N GLU A 48 -5.07 -6.22 -8.67
CA GLU A 48 -4.03 -7.01 -8.00
C GLU A 48 -2.88 -6.11 -7.51
N GLU A 49 -2.45 -5.14 -8.33
CA GLU A 49 -1.39 -4.20 -7.94
C GLU A 49 -1.83 -3.28 -6.79
N ILE A 50 -3.10 -2.84 -6.79
CA ILE A 50 -3.70 -2.08 -5.68
C ILE A 50 -3.71 -2.91 -4.39
N GLU A 51 -4.07 -4.18 -4.45
CA GLU A 51 -4.10 -5.08 -3.29
C GLU A 51 -2.69 -5.34 -2.75
N ALA A 52 -1.71 -5.54 -3.63
CA ALA A 52 -0.31 -5.70 -3.25
C ALA A 52 0.24 -4.43 -2.56
N LEU A 53 -0.07 -3.24 -3.08
CA LEU A 53 0.30 -1.95 -2.47
C LEU A 53 -0.36 -1.74 -1.10
N LYS A 54 -1.64 -2.10 -0.95
CA LYS A 54 -2.35 -2.07 0.35
C LYS A 54 -1.73 -3.04 1.36
N SER A 55 -1.35 -4.24 0.92
CA SER A 55 -0.68 -5.21 1.78
C SER A 55 0.67 -4.68 2.26
N TYR A 56 1.39 -3.95 1.41
CA TYR A 56 2.68 -3.37 1.75
C TYR A 56 2.57 -2.27 2.81
N ASP A 57 1.50 -1.48 2.80
CA ASP A 57 1.21 -0.44 3.80
C ASP A 57 0.84 -1.05 5.19
N CYS A 58 0.42 -2.32 5.21
CA CYS A 58 0.06 -3.05 6.44
C CYS A 58 1.29 -3.60 7.20
N ASP A 59 2.42 -3.78 6.53
CA ASP A 59 3.65 -4.30 7.16
C ASP A 59 4.46 -3.22 7.89
N ASP A 60 4.09 -1.94 7.80
CA ASP A 60 4.76 -0.81 8.48
C ASP A 60 4.06 -0.38 9.79
N TYR A 61 3.17 -1.21 10.35
CA TYR A 61 2.85 -1.11 11.78
C TYR A 61 4.05 -1.65 12.53
N GLY A 62 5.06 -0.80 12.75
CA GLY A 62 6.19 -1.10 13.62
C GLY A 62 5.68 -1.77 14.87
N GLU A 63 6.08 -3.03 15.06
CA GLU A 63 5.61 -3.90 16.13
C GLU A 63 5.72 -3.13 17.45
N ASP A 64 4.58 -2.70 17.98
CA ASP A 64 4.44 -2.51 19.42
C ASP A 64 4.64 -3.91 19.98
N ASP A 65 5.87 -4.18 20.42
CA ASP A 65 6.25 -5.45 21.06
C ASP A 65 5.49 -5.69 22.38
N GLY A 66 4.58 -4.78 22.73
CA GLY A 66 3.75 -4.82 23.92
C GLY A 66 4.57 -4.63 25.18
N MET A 67 5.85 -4.24 25.07
CA MET A 67 6.73 -4.09 26.20
C MET A 67 6.54 -2.71 26.81
N ASP A 68 6.07 -2.71 28.05
CA ASP A 68 5.98 -1.51 28.86
C ASP A 68 7.38 -1.11 29.38
N TYR A 69 8.16 -0.49 28.50
CA TYR A 69 9.51 0.00 28.80
C TYR A 69 9.54 0.98 29.97
N ILE A 70 8.42 1.68 30.23
CA ILE A 70 8.28 2.59 31.37
C ILE A 70 8.23 1.77 32.67
N ASN A 71 7.38 0.75 32.74
CA ASN A 71 7.31 -0.13 33.90
C ASN A 71 8.61 -0.93 34.11
N LEU A 72 9.28 -1.34 33.04
CA LEU A 72 10.59 -1.99 33.13
C LEU A 72 11.65 -1.07 33.78
N GLN A 73 11.74 0.19 33.33
CA GLN A 73 12.66 1.18 33.91
C GLN A 73 12.38 1.42 35.40
N LEU A 74 11.10 1.57 35.77
CA LEU A 74 10.69 1.75 37.16
C LEU A 74 11.05 0.54 38.04
N SER A 75 10.83 -0.68 37.55
CA SER A 75 11.16 -1.92 38.29
C SER A 75 12.67 -2.08 38.55
N GLN A 76 13.51 -1.50 37.69
CA GLN A 76 14.97 -1.54 37.79
C GLN A 76 15.55 -0.34 38.56
N GLY A 77 14.71 0.61 39.00
CA GLY A 77 15.15 1.84 39.65
C GLY A 77 15.87 2.82 38.72
N LEU A 78 15.67 2.67 37.40
CA LEU A 78 16.23 3.56 36.39
C LEU A 78 15.33 4.81 36.24
N PRO A 79 15.91 5.98 35.93
CA PRO A 79 15.13 7.15 35.57
C PRO A 79 14.34 6.88 34.28
N VAL A 80 13.06 7.26 34.26
CA VAL A 80 12.20 7.09 33.08
C VAL A 80 12.64 8.07 32.00
N ILE A 81 13.01 7.55 30.83
CA ILE A 81 13.40 8.36 29.67
C ILE A 81 12.29 8.23 28.62
N ARG A 82 11.61 9.34 28.34
CA ARG A 82 10.70 9.46 27.20
C ARG A 82 11.50 9.96 26.00
N TRP A 83 11.50 9.18 24.92
CA TRP A 83 12.06 9.55 23.62
C TRP A 83 10.98 10.22 22.77
#